data_AF-A0A920N9E4-F1
#
_entry.id   AF-A0A920N9E4-F1
#
_cell.length_a   1.000
_cell.length_b   1.000
_cell.length_c   1.000
_cell.angle_alpha   90.00
_cell.angle_beta   90.00
_cell.angle_gamma   90.00
#
_symmetry.space_group_name_H-M   'P 1'
#
loop_
_entity.id
_entity.type
_entity.pdbx_description
1 polymer ?
#
loop_
_entity_poly.entity_id
_entity_poly.type
_entity_poly.pdbx_seq_one_letter_code
_entity_poly.pdbx_strand_id
1 'polypeptide(L)'
;MGFVLLGLASANGAAATLGMTGAALQMFTHGTITGLLFLTVGFIYERAHTRHIPDLGGLSGRMPFLATSLLIAGLASLGLPGTSGFVAEITIFLGSFPAWKIFAIIAASGVVLTPGYILWMIQRAMFGERPAHHESSRMLLYLK
;
A
#
# COMPACT_ATOMS: atom_id res chain seq x y z
N MET A 1 7.39 4.34 -6.02
CA MET A 1 8.35 5.31 -6.60
C MET A 1 8.89 4.92 -7.98
N GLY A 2 9.16 3.64 -8.28
CA GLY A 2 9.62 3.22 -9.63
C GLY A 2 8.72 3.69 -10.79
N PHE A 3 7.39 3.63 -10.64
CA PHE A 3 6.47 4.14 -11.67
C PHE A 3 6.60 5.65 -11.90
N VAL A 4 6.82 6.43 -10.84
CA VAL A 4 7.05 7.88 -10.96
C VAL A 4 8.30 8.15 -11.79
N LEU A 5 9.39 7.40 -11.56
CA LEU A 5 10.62 7.52 -12.35
C LEU A 5 10.38 7.18 -13.83
N LEU A 6 9.61 6.13 -14.11
CA LEU A 6 9.24 5.77 -15.48
C LEU A 6 8.42 6.89 -16.16
N GLY A 7 7.47 7.48 -15.45
CA GLY A 7 6.67 8.61 -15.94
C GLY A 7 7.52 9.84 -16.23
N LEU A 8 8.46 10.19 -15.35
CA LEU A 8 9.40 11.29 -15.56
C LEU A 8 10.39 11.01 -16.70
N ALA A 9 10.87 9.77 -16.83
CA ALA A 9 11.76 9.37 -17.92
C ALA A 9 11.12 9.50 -19.31
N SER A 10 9.79 9.52 -19.39
CA SER A 10 9.05 9.75 -20.64
C SER A 10 9.03 11.20 -21.12
N ALA A 11 9.68 12.14 -20.42
CA ALA A 11 9.66 13.57 -20.73
C ALA A 11 10.11 13.96 -22.16
N ASN A 12 10.88 13.10 -22.84
CA ASN A 12 11.31 13.32 -24.22
C ASN A 12 10.46 12.55 -25.26
N GLY A 13 9.41 11.85 -24.83
CA GLY A 13 8.54 11.04 -25.68
C GLY A 13 7.35 11.80 -26.25
N ALA A 14 6.70 11.23 -27.27
CA ALA A 14 5.51 11.80 -27.90
C ALA A 14 4.33 12.01 -26.93
N ALA A 15 4.29 11.29 -25.80
CA ALA A 15 3.26 11.41 -24.77
C ALA A 15 3.83 11.93 -23.42
N ALA A 16 4.88 12.75 -23.46
CA ALA A 16 5.58 13.28 -22.30
C ALA A 16 4.65 13.94 -21.26
N THR A 17 3.74 14.80 -21.69
CA THR A 17 2.80 15.49 -20.80
C THR A 17 1.95 14.48 -20.02
N LEU A 18 1.47 13.42 -20.69
CA LEU A 18 0.67 12.39 -20.05
C LEU A 18 1.48 11.66 -18.98
N GLY A 19 2.70 11.23 -19.30
CA GLY A 19 3.57 10.51 -18.35
C GLY A 19 3.96 11.35 -17.14
N MET A 20 4.27 12.63 -17.34
CA MET A 20 4.60 13.57 -16.26
C MET A 20 3.39 13.90 -15.38
N THR A 21 2.20 14.09 -15.97
CA THR A 21 0.96 14.28 -15.20
C THR A 21 0.64 13.05 -14.36
N GLY A 22 0.78 11.85 -14.93
CA GLY A 22 0.64 10.60 -14.18
C GLY A 22 1.65 10.49 -13.03
N ALA A 23 2.91 10.87 -13.26
CA ALA A 23 3.95 10.88 -12.24
C ALA A 23 3.61 11.82 -11.07
N ALA A 24 3.16 13.05 -11.37
CA ALA A 24 2.73 14.01 -10.36
C ALA A 24 1.52 13.50 -9.55
N LEU A 25 0.52 12.93 -10.22
CA LEU A 25 -0.64 12.34 -9.56
C LEU A 25 -0.25 11.16 -8.67
N GLN A 26 0.71 10.33 -9.11
CA GLN A 26 1.19 9.19 -8.35
C GLN A 26 1.98 9.63 -7.11
N MET A 27 2.79 10.70 -7.21
CA MET A 27 3.48 11.26 -6.05
C MET A 27 2.51 11.71 -4.96
N PHE A 28 1.44 12.41 -5.34
CA PHE A 28 0.40 12.83 -4.40
C PHE A 28 -0.33 11.62 -3.81
N THR A 29 -0.87 10.75 -4.68
CA THR A 29 -1.64 9.58 -4.27
C THR A 29 -0.86 8.65 -3.35
N HIS A 30 0.35 8.25 -3.78
CA HIS A 30 1.20 7.38 -2.98
C HIS A 30 1.59 8.04 -1.66
N GLY A 31 1.83 9.35 -1.65
CA GLY A 31 2.08 10.12 -0.44
C GLY A 31 0.94 10.02 0.56
N THR A 32 -0.30 10.23 0.11
CA THR A 32 -1.50 10.12 0.96
C THR A 32 -1.71 8.70 1.50
N ILE A 33 -1.60 7.68 0.63
CA ILE A 33 -1.76 6.27 1.03
C ILE A 33 -0.68 5.88 2.05
N THR A 34 0.56 6.24 1.78
CA THR A 34 1.70 5.96 2.66
C THR A 34 1.53 6.65 4.01
N GLY A 35 1.07 7.91 4.02
CA GLY A 35 0.72 8.62 5.25
C GLY A 35 -0.30 7.88 6.09
N LEU A 36 -1.40 7.40 5.47
CA LEU A 36 -2.43 6.63 6.18
C LEU A 36 -1.89 5.29 6.70
N LEU A 37 -1.06 4.59 5.92
CA LEU A 37 -0.40 3.34 6.36
C LEU A 37 0.48 3.57 7.59
N PHE A 38 1.36 4.58 7.56
CA PHE A 38 2.27 4.88 8.68
C PHE A 38 1.53 5.35 9.92
N LEU A 39 0.48 6.17 9.78
CA LEU A 39 -0.38 6.56 10.90
C LEU A 39 -1.04 5.33 11.54
N THR A 40 -1.64 4.48 10.71
CA THR A 40 -2.34 3.28 11.20
C THR A 40 -1.38 2.31 11.89
N VAL A 41 -0.21 2.05 11.30
CA VAL A 41 0.83 1.21 11.90
C VAL A 41 1.39 1.84 13.19
N GLY A 42 1.53 3.16 13.25
CA GLY A 42 1.92 3.87 14.46
C GLY A 42 0.95 3.63 15.62
N PHE A 43 -0.36 3.75 15.37
CA PHE A 43 -1.38 3.43 16.38
C PHE A 43 -1.45 1.93 16.73
N ILE A 44 -1.19 1.04 15.76
CA ILE A 44 -1.07 -0.40 16.04
C ILE A 44 0.11 -0.66 16.98
N TYR A 45 1.26 -0.07 16.69
CA TYR A 45 2.46 -0.20 17.52
C TYR A 45 2.25 0.35 18.92
N GLU A 46 1.56 1.48 19.08
CA GLU A 46 1.26 2.06 20.39
C GLU A 46 0.47 1.09 21.30
N ARG A 47 -0.36 0.22 20.72
CA ARG A 47 -1.15 -0.77 21.50
C ARG A 47 -0.54 -2.16 21.57
N ALA A 48 0.16 -2.59 20.53
CA ALA A 48 0.74 -3.93 20.44
C ALA A 48 2.20 -3.98 20.92
N HIS A 49 2.89 -2.84 20.95
CA HIS A 49 4.33 -2.69 21.25
C HIS A 49 5.25 -3.61 20.45
N THR A 50 4.78 -4.12 19.32
CA THR A 50 5.55 -4.94 18.40
C THR A 50 5.17 -4.60 16.96
N ARG A 51 6.14 -4.78 16.08
CA ARG A 51 6.03 -4.66 14.62
C ARG A 51 6.35 -5.99 13.92
N HIS A 52 6.62 -7.03 14.70
CA HIS A 52 6.99 -8.34 14.18
C HIS A 52 5.70 -9.09 13.80
N ILE A 53 5.47 -9.27 12.50
CA ILE A 53 4.22 -9.82 11.95
C ILE A 53 3.81 -11.16 12.58
N PRO A 54 4.72 -12.13 12.84
CA PRO A 54 4.35 -13.37 13.52
C PRO A 54 3.79 -13.18 14.94
N ASP A 55 4.10 -12.07 15.61
CA ASP A 55 3.56 -11.73 16.93
C ASP A 55 2.27 -10.89 16.84
N LEU A 56 1.80 -10.59 15.63
CA LEU A 56 0.54 -9.91 15.38
C LEU A 56 -0.51 -10.93 14.91
N GLY A 57 -1.76 -10.77 15.34
CA GLY A 57 -2.85 -11.66 14.93
C GLY A 57 -4.16 -11.33 15.63
N GLY A 58 -5.29 -11.56 14.96
CA GLY A 58 -6.64 -11.36 15.49
C GLY A 58 -6.93 -9.96 16.03
N LEU A 59 -6.23 -8.94 15.51
CA LEU A 59 -6.35 -7.54 15.93
C LEU A 59 -7.65 -6.88 15.47
N SER A 60 -8.26 -7.37 14.38
CA SER A 60 -9.54 -6.86 13.86
C SER A 60 -10.66 -6.84 14.90
N GLY A 61 -10.71 -7.84 15.80
CA GLY A 61 -11.71 -7.88 16.87
C GLY A 61 -11.44 -6.92 18.04
N ARG A 62 -10.20 -6.47 18.25
CA ARG A 62 -9.83 -5.54 19.34
C ARG A 62 -9.73 -4.09 18.86
N MET A 63 -9.37 -3.88 17.60
CA MET A 63 -9.05 -2.58 17.01
C MET A 63 -9.71 -2.43 15.62
N PRO A 64 -11.05 -2.55 15.52
CA PRO A 64 -11.75 -2.64 14.23
C PRO A 64 -11.55 -1.40 13.35
N PHE A 65 -11.50 -0.19 13.92
CA PHE A 65 -11.25 1.03 13.15
C PHE A 65 -9.86 1.03 12.50
N LEU A 66 -8.83 0.59 13.22
CA LEU A 66 -7.48 0.52 12.69
C LEU A 66 -7.33 -0.61 11.67
N ALA A 67 -8.03 -1.73 11.86
CA ALA A 67 -8.09 -2.80 10.87
C ALA A 67 -8.75 -2.33 9.57
N THR A 68 -9.87 -1.61 9.64
CA THR A 68 -10.54 -1.03 8.46
C THR A 68 -9.68 0.02 7.77
N SER A 69 -9.04 0.93 8.52
CA SER A 69 -8.12 1.93 7.95
C SER A 69 -6.93 1.27 7.25
N LEU A 70 -6.34 0.24 7.86
CA LEU A 70 -5.23 -0.52 7.27
C LEU A 70 -5.68 -1.23 5.99
N LEU A 71 -6.89 -1.80 6.00
CA LEU A 71 -7.46 -2.47 4.83
C LEU A 71 -7.71 -1.48 3.69
N ILE A 72 -8.34 -0.34 3.95
CA ILE A 72 -8.59 0.70 2.94
C ILE A 72 -7.26 1.22 2.37
N ALA A 73 -6.28 1.51 3.24
CA ALA A 73 -4.96 1.97 2.82
C ALA A 73 -4.22 0.91 1.99
N GLY A 74 -4.31 -0.35 2.41
CA GLY A 74 -3.74 -1.48 1.68
C GLY A 74 -4.37 -1.66 0.30
N LEU A 75 -5.70 -1.67 0.23
CA LEU A 75 -6.45 -1.77 -1.03
C LEU A 75 -6.16 -0.59 -1.97
N ALA A 76 -6.06 0.62 -1.43
CA ALA A 76 -5.63 1.79 -2.20
C ALA A 76 -4.21 1.63 -2.76
N SER A 77 -3.31 1.03 -1.98
CA SER A 77 -1.93 0.74 -2.39
C SER A 77 -1.82 -0.31 -3.50
N LEU A 78 -2.85 -1.12 -3.75
CA LEU A 78 -2.84 -2.13 -4.81
C LEU A 78 -3.04 -1.56 -6.21
N GLY A 79 -3.46 -0.29 -6.32
CA GLY A 79 -3.82 0.29 -7.61
C GLY A 79 -5.10 -0.31 -8.20
N LEU A 80 -6.12 -0.60 -7.38
CA LEU A 80 -7.39 -1.14 -7.87
C LEU A 80 -8.18 -0.10 -8.67
N PRO A 81 -8.94 -0.52 -9.70
CA PRO A 81 -9.91 0.35 -10.37
C PRO A 81 -10.84 1.03 -9.36
N GLY A 82 -11.01 2.34 -9.48
CA GLY A 82 -11.75 3.17 -8.52
C GLY A 82 -10.87 3.88 -7.48
N THR A 83 -9.57 3.60 -7.44
CA THR A 83 -8.60 4.35 -6.61
C THR A 83 -7.85 5.38 -7.46
N SER A 84 -7.38 6.47 -6.83
CA SER A 84 -6.53 7.44 -7.53
C SER A 84 -5.19 6.85 -7.99
N GLY A 85 -4.74 5.77 -7.33
CA GLY A 85 -3.47 5.09 -7.64
C GLY A 85 -3.54 4.41 -9.01
N PHE A 86 -4.66 3.75 -9.28
CA PHE A 86 -4.91 3.15 -10.60
C PHE A 86 -4.87 4.18 -11.73
N VAL A 87 -5.55 5.32 -11.54
CA VAL A 87 -5.58 6.40 -12.54
C VAL A 87 -4.15 6.91 -12.81
N ALA A 88 -3.37 7.10 -11.76
CA ALA A 88 -2.00 7.57 -11.89
C ALA A 88 -1.10 6.54 -12.62
N GLU A 89 -1.20 5.27 -12.27
CA GLU A 89 -0.40 4.20 -12.87
C GLU A 89 -0.72 3.97 -14.35
N ILE A 90 -2.00 3.90 -14.72
CA ILE A 90 -2.39 3.78 -16.14
C ILE A 90 -1.91 4.99 -16.93
N THR A 91 -2.04 6.20 -16.38
CA THR A 91 -1.58 7.42 -17.03
C THR A 91 -0.07 7.40 -17.27
N ILE A 92 0.71 6.92 -16.28
CA ILE A 92 2.16 6.70 -16.42
C ILE A 92 2.45 5.68 -17.52
N PHE A 93 1.76 4.54 -17.54
CA PHE A 93 2.01 3.50 -18.55
C PHE A 93 1.70 4.00 -19.95
N LEU A 94 0.57 4.66 -20.17
CA LEU A 94 0.20 5.24 -21.47
C LEU A 94 1.18 6.34 -21.91
N GLY A 95 1.63 7.18 -20.99
CA GLY A 95 2.60 8.25 -21.29
C GLY A 95 4.01 7.74 -21.57
N SER A 96 4.43 6.67 -20.89
CA SER A 96 5.77 6.09 -21.03
C SER A 96 5.90 5.07 -22.15
N PHE A 97 4.81 4.44 -22.59
CA PHE A 97 4.84 3.39 -23.60
C PHE A 97 5.52 3.80 -24.93
N PRO A 98 5.30 5.01 -25.49
CA PRO A 98 5.94 5.40 -26.74
C PRO A 98 7.46 5.59 -26.63
N ALA A 99 7.96 5.96 -25.45
CA ALA A 99 9.39 6.22 -25.22
C ALA A 99 10.13 4.99 -24.66
N TRP A 100 9.48 4.23 -23.78
CA TRP A 100 10.09 3.20 -22.95
C TRP A 100 9.25 1.92 -22.89
N LYS A 101 8.80 1.43 -24.05
CA LYS A 101 7.90 0.27 -24.19
C LYS A 101 8.29 -0.95 -23.34
N ILE A 102 9.55 -1.39 -23.42
CA ILE A 102 10.03 -2.58 -22.69
C ILE A 102 9.93 -2.36 -21.18
N PHE A 103 10.36 -1.20 -20.69
CA PHE A 103 10.28 -0.87 -19.27
C PHE A 103 8.84 -0.68 -18.79
N ALA A 104 7.96 -0.14 -19.62
CA ALA A 104 6.53 -0.04 -19.30
C ALA A 104 5.87 -1.41 -19.14
N ILE A 105 6.20 -2.39 -20.00
CA ILE A 105 5.70 -3.77 -19.90
C ILE A 105 6.22 -4.44 -18.62
N ILE A 106 7.51 -4.31 -18.33
CA ILE A 106 8.11 -4.87 -17.11
C ILE A 106 7.46 -4.23 -15.86
N ALA A 107 7.31 -2.91 -15.85
CA ALA A 107 6.68 -2.19 -14.75
C ALA A 107 5.22 -2.61 -14.53
N ALA A 108 4.44 -2.75 -15.61
CA ALA A 108 3.05 -3.22 -15.54
C ALA A 108 2.95 -4.65 -14.98
N SER A 109 3.89 -5.54 -15.35
CA SER A 109 3.93 -6.90 -14.79
C SER A 109 4.22 -6.91 -13.28
N GLY A 110 5.01 -5.93 -12.80
CA GLY A 110 5.35 -5.80 -11.39
C GLY A 110 4.17 -5.46 -10.48
N VAL A 111 3.09 -4.85 -11.02
CA VAL A 111 1.87 -4.51 -10.26
C VAL A 111 1.26 -5.75 -9.59
N VAL A 112 1.40 -6.93 -10.20
CA VAL A 112 0.86 -8.21 -9.70
C VAL A 112 1.48 -8.60 -8.35
N LEU A 113 2.70 -8.16 -8.05
CA LEU A 113 3.37 -8.49 -6.79
C LEU A 113 2.76 -7.73 -5.60
N THR A 114 2.20 -6.54 -5.83
CA THR A 114 1.68 -5.65 -4.79
C THR A 114 0.55 -6.27 -3.96
N PRO A 115 -0.50 -6.87 -4.57
CA PRO A 115 -1.50 -7.62 -3.83
C PRO A 115 -0.93 -8.74 -2.97
N GLY A 116 0.08 -9.45 -3.48
CA GLY A 116 0.68 -10.59 -2.81
C GLY A 116 1.19 -10.26 -1.41
N TYR A 117 2.04 -9.23 -1.29
CA TYR A 117 2.62 -8.89 0.02
C TYR A 117 1.69 -8.05 0.91
N ILE A 118 0.85 -7.18 0.35
CA ILE A 118 -0.08 -6.34 1.14
C ILE A 118 -1.18 -7.20 1.77
N LEU A 119 -1.84 -8.05 0.97
CA LEU A 119 -2.91 -8.90 1.47
C LEU A 119 -2.38 -9.95 2.45
N TRP A 120 -1.20 -10.49 2.19
CA TRP A 120 -0.51 -11.39 3.12
C TRP A 120 -0.24 -10.71 4.48
N MET A 121 0.24 -9.48 4.47
CA MET A 121 0.51 -8.71 5.70
C MET A 121 -0.77 -8.43 6.48
N ILE A 122 -1.82 -7.95 5.80
CA ILE A 122 -3.12 -7.63 6.43
C ILE A 122 -3.77 -8.90 6.99
N GLN A 123 -3.76 -10.00 6.22
CA GLN A 123 -4.32 -11.27 6.65
C GLN A 123 -3.66 -11.71 7.96
N ARG A 124 -2.32 -11.73 8.03
CA ARG A 124 -1.62 -12.18 9.25
C ARG A 124 -1.82 -11.24 10.42
N ALA A 125 -1.60 -9.95 10.22
CA ALA A 125 -1.64 -8.98 11.31
C ALA A 125 -3.05 -8.75 11.87
N MET A 126 -4.08 -8.70 11.02
CA MET A 126 -5.45 -8.34 11.43
C MET A 126 -6.38 -9.54 11.59
N PHE A 127 -6.26 -10.55 10.72
CA PHE A 127 -7.22 -11.66 10.60
C PHE A 127 -6.63 -13.03 10.92
N GLY A 128 -5.33 -13.12 11.21
CA GLY A 128 -4.63 -14.35 11.56
C GLY A 128 -4.98 -14.83 12.96
N GLU A 129 -4.52 -16.03 13.30
CA GLU A 129 -4.65 -16.59 14.64
C GLU A 129 -3.93 -15.73 15.67
N ARG A 130 -4.50 -15.63 16.88
CA ARG A 130 -3.87 -14.87 17.96
C ARG A 130 -2.68 -15.66 18.53
N PRO A 131 -1.49 -15.05 18.66
CA PRO A 131 -0.35 -15.71 19.28
C PRO A 131 -0.64 -16.05 20.76
N ALA A 132 -0.28 -17.27 21.19
CA ALA A 132 -0.56 -17.81 22.53
C ALA A 132 -0.02 -16.96 23.70
N HIS A 133 1.05 -16.18 23.49
CA HIS A 133 1.62 -15.32 24.54
C HIS A 133 0.71 -14.16 24.98
N HIS A 134 -0.39 -13.90 24.25
CA HIS A 134 -1.38 -12.86 24.57
C HIS A 134 -2.48 -13.34 25.55
N GLU A 135 -2.51 -14.61 25.97
CA GLU A 135 -3.49 -15.10 26.96
C GLU A 135 -3.15 -14.69 28.41
N SER A 136 -1.87 -14.42 28.71
CA SER A 136 -1.42 -14.05 30.05
C SER A 136 -1.59 -12.55 30.35
N SER A 137 -2.81 -12.16 30.69
CA SER A 137 -3.23 -11.07 31.61
C SER A 137 -2.72 -9.62 31.46
N ARG A 138 -1.72 -9.32 30.61
CA ARG A 138 -1.14 -7.97 30.49
C ARG A 138 -1.75 -7.12 29.36
N MET A 139 -2.23 -7.73 28.28
CA MET A 139 -2.83 -7.00 27.15
C MET A 139 -4.27 -6.51 27.46
N LEU A 140 -4.98 -7.17 28.38
CA LEU A 140 -6.33 -6.77 28.83
C LEU A 140 -6.34 -5.45 29.61
N LEU A 141 -5.19 -5.02 30.16
CA LEU A 141 -5.06 -3.75 30.89
C LEU A 141 -4.89 -2.54 29.95
N TYR A 142 -4.44 -2.75 28.72
CA TYR A 142 -4.16 -1.67 27.75
C TYR A 142 -5.22 -1.53 26.64
N LEU A 143 -6.20 -2.44 26.59
CA LEU A 143 -7.27 -2.45 25.58
C LEU A 143 -8.65 -2.14 26.16
N LYS A 144 -8.71 -1.62 27.40
CA LYS A 144 -9.87 -0.94 27.96
C LYS A 144 -9.78 0.56 27.68
#